data_AF-A0AAV4AFC7-F1
#
_entry.id   AF-A0AAV4AFC7-F1
#
_cell.length_a   1.000
_cell.length_b   1.000
_cell.length_c   1.000
_cell.angle_alpha   90.00
_cell.angle_beta   90.00
_cell.angle_gamma   90.00
#
_symmetry.space_group_name_H-M   'P 1'
#
loop_
_entity.id
_entity.type
_entity.pdbx_description
1 polymer ?
#
loop_
_entity_poly.entity_id
_entity_poly.type
_entity_poly.pdbx_seq_one_letter_code
_entity_poly.pdbx_strand_id
1 'polypeptide(L)'
;MRLTIVAFGYFKKYVQREIAKASGVTMYKPIQGWRHERKRDWIYDENRPWTDAAKEANLPGKKLREFVVPLPESEWTIFKGDRSQGCIMYIERQRVTPFYQEQ
;
A
#
# COMPACT_ATOMS: atom_id res chain seq x y z
N MET A 1 -10.49 44.93 5.32
CA MET A 1 -9.58 43.83 5.73
C MET A 1 -9.54 42.72 4.68
N ARG A 2 -9.04 42.99 3.46
CA ARG A 2 -9.00 42.00 2.35
C ARG A 2 -7.62 41.35 2.16
N LEU A 3 -6.57 42.03 2.63
CA LEU A 3 -5.17 41.59 2.52
C LEU A 3 -4.85 40.36 3.39
N THR A 4 -5.47 40.27 4.58
CA THR A 4 -5.24 39.15 5.51
C THR A 4 -5.75 37.83 4.93
N ILE A 5 -6.94 37.80 4.34
CA ILE A 5 -7.51 36.57 3.73
C ILE A 5 -6.66 36.08 2.55
N VAL A 6 -6.15 37.00 1.72
CA VAL A 6 -5.26 36.67 0.59
C VAL A 6 -3.91 36.14 1.09
N ALA A 7 -3.31 36.78 2.11
CA ALA A 7 -2.06 36.36 2.72
C ALA A 7 -2.18 34.97 3.42
N PHE A 8 -3.26 34.74 4.17
CA PHE A 8 -3.54 33.43 4.77
C PHE A 8 -3.80 32.35 3.71
N GLY A 9 -4.47 32.70 2.60
CA GLY A 9 -4.65 31.80 1.46
C GLY A 9 -3.35 31.42 0.78
N TYR A 10 -2.42 32.38 0.63
CA TYR A 10 -1.07 32.13 0.12
C TYR A 10 -0.29 31.18 1.03
N PHE A 11 -0.29 31.46 2.34
CA PHE A 11 0.38 30.61 3.32
C PHE A 11 -0.18 29.18 3.33
N LYS A 12 -1.50 29.02 3.29
CA LYS A 12 -2.15 27.69 3.18
C LYS A 12 -1.71 26.93 1.93
N LYS A 13 -1.70 27.59 0.76
CA LYS A 13 -1.22 26.98 -0.50
C LYS A 13 0.26 26.63 -0.46
N TYR A 14 1.07 27.47 0.18
CA TYR A 14 2.50 27.23 0.37
C TYR A 14 2.74 25.98 1.24
N VAL A 15 2.10 25.91 2.41
CA VAL A 15 2.21 24.74 3.31
C VAL A 15 1.72 23.47 2.63
N GLN A 16 0.59 23.51 1.91
CA GLN A 16 0.10 22.36 1.15
C GLN A 16 1.08 21.90 0.06
N ARG A 17 1.78 22.84 -0.59
CA ARG A 17 2.81 22.54 -1.59
C ARG A 17 4.04 21.88 -0.95
N GLU A 18 4.50 22.38 0.19
CA GLU A 18 5.64 21.80 0.90
C GLU A 18 5.31 20.41 1.46
N ILE A 19 4.12 20.22 2.04
CA ILE A 19 3.63 18.89 2.45
C ILE A 19 3.53 17.94 1.25
N ALA A 20 3.01 18.41 0.11
CA ALA A 20 2.97 17.61 -1.10
C ALA A 20 4.39 17.18 -1.50
N LYS A 21 5.33 18.12 -1.70
CA LYS A 21 6.73 17.83 -2.03
C LYS A 21 7.37 16.81 -1.07
N ALA A 22 7.12 16.92 0.23
CA ALA A 22 7.68 16.03 1.23
C ALA A 22 7.06 14.61 1.22
N SER A 23 5.82 14.47 0.76
CA SER A 23 5.07 13.20 0.79
C SER A 23 5.19 12.34 -0.47
N GLY A 24 5.93 12.78 -1.49
CA GLY A 24 5.99 12.10 -2.78
C GLY A 24 7.35 12.16 -3.46
N VAL A 25 7.43 11.49 -4.61
CA VAL A 25 8.61 11.48 -5.47
C VAL A 25 8.31 12.29 -6.73
N THR A 26 9.24 13.13 -7.16
CA THR A 26 9.16 13.76 -8.47
C THR A 26 9.76 12.84 -9.51
N MET A 27 8.94 12.39 -10.46
CA MET A 27 9.35 11.53 -11.57
C MET A 27 9.17 12.27 -12.89
N TYR A 28 10.18 12.18 -13.76
CA TYR A 28 10.09 12.68 -15.12
C TYR A 28 9.35 11.68 -16.02
N LYS A 29 8.25 12.11 -16.65
CA LYS A 29 7.52 11.32 -17.66
C LYS A 29 7.80 11.93 -19.04
N PRO A 30 8.26 11.16 -20.04
CA PRO A 30 8.78 11.70 -21.31
C PRO A 30 7.75 12.53 -22.08
N ILE A 31 6.46 12.18 -21.99
CA ILE A 31 5.37 12.88 -22.70
C ILE A 31 4.76 14.01 -21.85
N GLN A 32 4.75 13.86 -20.52
CA GLN A 32 4.00 14.73 -19.61
C GLN A 32 4.88 15.69 -18.79
N GLY A 33 6.20 15.57 -18.89
CA GLY A 33 7.18 16.33 -18.12
C GLY A 33 7.35 15.86 -16.67
N TRP A 34 7.85 16.76 -15.83
CA TRP A 34 8.01 16.53 -14.39
C TRP A 34 6.66 16.38 -13.71
N ARG A 35 6.45 15.25 -13.04
CA ARG A 35 5.24 14.99 -12.25
C ARG A 35 5.64 14.68 -10.81
N HIS A 36 4.81 15.18 -9.90
CA HIS A 36 4.92 14.83 -8.50
C HIS A 36 3.90 13.73 -8.20
N GLU A 37 4.40 12.56 -7.81
CA GLU A 37 3.60 11.39 -7.50
C GLU A 37 3.65 11.16 -5.98
N ARG A 38 2.50 11.20 -5.32
CA ARG A 38 2.42 10.99 -3.88
C ARG A 38 2.71 9.53 -3.56
N LYS A 39 3.55 9.28 -2.55
CA LYS A 39 3.73 7.94 -2.02
C LYS A 39 2.40 7.49 -1.44
N ARG A 40 1.86 6.39 -1.96
CA ARG A 40 0.59 5.82 -1.53
C ARG A 40 0.87 4.46 -0.92
N ASP A 41 0.36 4.25 0.29
CA ASP A 41 0.40 2.94 0.94
C ASP A 41 -0.67 2.07 0.27
N TRP A 42 -0.23 1.22 -0.66
CA TRP A 42 -1.12 0.36 -1.43
C TRP A 42 -1.42 -0.92 -0.65
N ILE A 43 -2.70 -1.22 -0.50
CA ILE A 43 -3.23 -2.48 0.00
C ILE A 43 -3.25 -3.45 -1.18
N TYR A 44 -2.41 -4.47 -1.09
CA TYR A 44 -2.37 -5.58 -2.04
C TYR A 44 -3.42 -6.61 -1.62
N ASP A 45 -4.27 -6.97 -2.58
CA ASP A 45 -5.34 -7.94 -2.45
C ASP A 45 -5.28 -8.89 -3.67
N GLU A 46 -6.25 -9.78 -3.81
CA GLU A 46 -6.37 -10.68 -4.98
C GLU A 46 -6.44 -9.90 -6.31
N ASN A 47 -6.95 -8.66 -6.26
CA ASN A 47 -7.10 -7.80 -7.40
C ASN A 47 -5.77 -7.15 -7.81
N ARG A 48 -5.45 -7.25 -9.11
CA ARG A 48 -4.27 -6.60 -9.70
C ARG A 48 -4.34 -5.07 -9.52
N PRO A 49 -3.23 -4.36 -9.25
CA PRO A 49 -3.27 -2.94 -8.87
C PRO A 49 -3.93 -1.99 -9.88
N TRP A 50 -3.91 -2.32 -11.17
CA TRP A 50 -4.47 -1.47 -12.23
C TRP A 50 -5.97 -1.66 -12.47
N THR A 51 -6.62 -2.62 -11.80
CA THR A 51 -8.08 -2.83 -11.92
C THR A 51 -8.85 -1.78 -11.13
N ASP A 52 -10.10 -1.54 -11.52
CA ASP A 52 -10.93 -0.54 -10.86
C ASP A 52 -11.31 -0.95 -9.43
N ALA A 53 -11.54 -2.24 -9.19
CA ALA A 53 -11.74 -2.79 -7.85
C ALA A 53 -10.54 -2.52 -6.92
N ALA A 54 -9.30 -2.69 -7.41
CA ALA A 54 -8.10 -2.41 -6.62
C ALA A 54 -7.95 -0.89 -6.33
N LYS A 55 -8.30 -0.03 -7.30
CA LYS A 55 -8.29 1.43 -7.08
C LYS A 55 -9.32 1.87 -6.04
N GLU A 56 -10.49 1.25 -6.04
CA GLU A 56 -11.57 1.53 -5.09
C GLU A 56 -11.21 1.09 -3.66
N ALA A 57 -10.60 -0.09 -3.52
CA ALA A 57 -10.06 -0.56 -2.24
C ALA A 57 -8.97 0.38 -1.69
N ASN A 58 -8.23 1.04 -2.57
CA ASN A 58 -7.12 1.93 -2.25
C ASN A 58 -7.46 3.43 -2.28
N LEU A 59 -8.75 3.79 -2.14
CA LEU A 59 -9.15 5.19 -2.02
C LEU A 59 -8.52 5.87 -0.79
N PRO A 60 -8.25 7.19 -0.85
CA PRO A 60 -7.57 7.89 0.22
C PRO A 60 -8.39 7.80 1.52
N GLY A 61 -7.76 7.35 2.61
CA GLY A 61 -8.40 7.15 3.91
C GLY A 61 -8.67 5.69 4.26
N LYS A 62 -8.60 4.78 3.28
CA LYS A 62 -8.57 3.34 3.58
C LYS A 62 -7.19 2.97 4.12
N LYS A 63 -7.19 2.13 5.17
CA LYS A 63 -5.99 1.61 5.80
C LYS A 63 -6.10 0.09 5.89
N LEU A 64 -4.95 -0.57 5.88
CA LEU A 64 -4.85 -2.00 6.11
C LEU A 64 -5.42 -2.32 7.50
N ARG A 65 -6.29 -3.33 7.60
CA ARG A 65 -6.89 -3.74 8.88
C ARG A 65 -5.95 -4.56 9.75
N GLU A 66 -5.09 -5.36 9.10
CA GLU A 66 -4.22 -6.32 9.75
C GLU A 66 -2.76 -6.06 9.39
N PHE A 67 -1.86 -6.19 10.35
CA PHE A 67 -0.44 -6.00 10.10
C PHE A 67 0.17 -7.28 9.51
N VAL A 68 0.83 -7.17 8.37
CA VAL A 68 1.57 -8.27 7.74
C VAL A 68 2.97 -8.34 8.36
N VAL A 69 3.35 -9.51 8.87
CA VAL A 69 4.69 -9.73 9.41
C VAL A 69 5.71 -9.67 8.27
N PRO A 70 6.76 -8.84 8.36
CA PRO A 70 7.80 -8.80 7.34
C PRO A 70 8.57 -10.11 7.34
N LEU A 71 8.53 -10.83 6.21
CA LEU A 71 9.33 -12.02 5.97
C LEU A 71 10.49 -11.65 5.03
N PRO A 72 11.76 -11.94 5.40
CA PRO A 72 12.89 -11.70 4.52
C PRO A 72 12.84 -12.60 3.29
N GLU A 73 13.41 -12.15 2.17
CA GLU A 73 13.36 -12.87 0.90
C GLU A 73 13.97 -14.29 0.97
N SER A 74 14.97 -14.49 1.83
CA SER A 74 15.63 -15.78 2.06
C SER A 74 14.76 -16.83 2.75
N GLU A 75 13.69 -16.44 3.43
CA GLU A 75 12.81 -17.34 4.19
C GLU A 75 11.57 -17.78 3.39
N TRP A 76 11.41 -17.33 2.14
CA TRP A 76 10.31 -17.77 1.29
C TRP A 76 10.56 -19.18 0.78
N THR A 77 9.78 -20.13 1.28
CA THR A 77 9.88 -21.56 0.91
C THR A 77 8.74 -22.04 0.02
N ILE A 78 7.71 -21.22 -0.17
CA ILE A 78 6.49 -21.56 -0.93
C ILE A 78 6.52 -20.84 -2.26
N PHE A 79 6.56 -21.61 -3.35
CA PHE A 79 6.55 -21.08 -4.71
C PHE A 79 5.28 -21.48 -5.46
N LYS A 80 4.97 -20.70 -6.50
CA LYS A 80 3.81 -20.95 -7.34
C LYS A 80 3.97 -22.30 -8.06
N GLY A 81 3.05 -23.22 -7.83
CA GLY A 81 3.02 -24.54 -8.47
C GLY A 81 3.50 -25.69 -7.56
N ASP A 82 3.99 -25.38 -6.36
CA ASP A 82 4.29 -26.41 -5.36
C ASP A 82 3.02 -27.14 -4.92
N ARG A 83 3.12 -28.47 -4.79
CA ARG A 83 2.02 -29.29 -4.25
C ARG A 83 1.99 -29.12 -2.74
N SER A 84 1.12 -28.23 -2.26
CA SER A 84 0.75 -28.18 -0.86
C SER A 84 -0.23 -29.31 -0.54
N GLN A 85 0.10 -30.13 0.47
CA GLN A 85 -0.92 -30.95 1.09
C GLN A 85 -1.88 -30.01 1.82
N GLY A 86 -3.18 -30.18 1.60
CA GLY A 86 -4.25 -29.29 2.09
C GLY A 86 -4.36 -29.28 3.61
N CYS A 87 -3.36 -28.74 4.29
CA CYS A 87 -3.52 -28.20 5.61
C CYS A 87 -4.20 -26.85 5.43
N ILE A 88 -5.41 -26.72 5.98
CA ILE A 88 -5.97 -25.43 6.31
C ILE A 88 -5.01 -24.84 7.34
N MET A 89 -4.05 -24.05 6.87
CA MET A 89 -3.09 -23.37 7.72
C MET A 89 -3.86 -22.27 8.46
N TYR A 90 -4.38 -22.58 9.64
CA TYR A 90 -4.65 -21.55 10.62
C TYR A 90 -3.31 -20.88 10.90
N ILE A 91 -3.17 -19.60 10.52
CA ILE A 91 -2.05 -18.78 10.95
C ILE A 91 -2.29 -18.42 12.43
N GLU A 92 -2.29 -19.43 13.29
CA GLU A 92 -2.12 -19.23 14.72
C GLU A 92 -0.63 -19.30 15.02
N ARG A 93 -0.04 -18.12 15.21
CA ARG A 93 1.22 -17.88 15.92
C ARG A 93 2.27 -18.99 15.83
N GLN A 94 3.13 -18.90 14.82
CA GLN A 94 4.52 -19.37 14.85
C GLN A 94 4.80 -20.81 15.33
N ARG A 95 3.87 -21.77 15.18
CA ARG A 95 4.20 -23.20 15.25
C ARG A 95 3.47 -23.95 14.16
N VAL A 96 4.24 -24.52 13.23
CA VAL A 96 3.72 -25.48 12.25
C VAL A 96 3.52 -26.79 13.00
N THR A 97 2.30 -27.09 13.43
CA THR A 97 1.93 -28.43 13.91
C THR A 97 1.07 -29.11 12.85
N PRO A 98 1.48 -30.27 12.31
CA PRO A 98 0.64 -31.01 11.38
C PRO A 98 -0.58 -31.57 12.12
N PHE A 99 -1.79 -31.15 11.71
CA PHE A 99 -3.04 -31.74 12.17
C PHE A 99 -3.48 -32.76 11.12
N TYR A 100 -3.35 -34.05 11.42
CA TYR A 100 -3.90 -35.12 10.60
C TYR A 100 -5.37 -35.33 10.97
N GLN A 101 -6.28 -35.20 10.01
CA GLN A 101 -7.64 -35.75 10.14
C GLN A 101 -7.56 -37.25 9.87
N GLU A 102 -7.66 -38.04 10.95
CA GLU A 102 -8.00 -39.46 10.82
C GLU A 102 -9.46 -39.57 10.36
N GLN A 103 -9.71 -40.40 9.34
CA GLN A 103 -11.03 -40.68 8.77
C GLN A 103 -11.88 -41.54 9.70
#